data_AF-K0DP17-F1
#
_entry.id   AF-K0DP17-F1
#
_cell.length_a   1.000
_cell.length_b   1.000
_cell.length_c   1.000
_cell.angle_alpha   90.00
_cell.angle_beta   90.00
_cell.angle_gamma   90.00
#
_symmetry.space_group_name_H-M   'P 1'
#
loop_
_entity.id
_entity.type
_entity.pdbx_description
1 polymer ?
#
loop_
_entity_poly.entity_id
_entity_poly.type
_entity_poly.pdbx_seq_one_letter_code
_entity_poly.pdbx_strand_id
1 'polypeptide(L)'
;MLIVERCLTPVSGTPRGRRAVRLSCDAASRTGDRAAIAGYLKNSPPRAPNGHFDVDSRAARQTVRALRTGDVERPGAGIYATYCARCHRMDGAGERQKYPRLAGNPAVLGASSASLVRLLAEGGESPRTQGGPEPHKMPSFANRLTTNEMAQVLTFVRNTWGNAAAPVTSRDVSKVRAALGK
;
A
#
# COMPACT_ATOMS: atom_id res chain seq x y z
N MET A 1 -12.67 -12.40 -42.76
CA MET A 1 -12.50 -11.02 -43.28
C MET A 1 -12.05 -10.16 -42.10
N LEU A 2 -10.74 -10.21 -41.77
CA LEU A 2 -9.77 -9.11 -41.95
C LEU A 2 -10.23 -7.85 -41.18
N ILE A 3 -9.57 -7.39 -40.12
CA ILE A 3 -8.20 -6.84 -40.13
C ILE A 3 -7.51 -7.11 -38.79
N VAL A 4 -6.48 -7.96 -38.82
CA VAL A 4 -5.39 -8.01 -37.83
C VAL A 4 -4.12 -7.81 -38.63
N GLU A 5 -3.66 -6.57 -38.81
CA GLU A 5 -2.34 -6.33 -39.38
C GLU A 5 -1.64 -5.11 -38.76
N ARG A 6 -0.48 -5.42 -38.15
CA ARG A 6 0.81 -4.71 -38.23
C ARG A 6 0.99 -3.36 -37.52
N CYS A 7 1.61 -3.45 -36.33
CA CYS A 7 2.79 -2.65 -35.99
C CYS A 7 3.96 -3.60 -35.67
N LEU A 8 4.54 -4.20 -36.71
CA LEU A 8 5.83 -4.89 -36.65
C LEU A 8 6.77 -4.11 -37.56
N THR A 9 7.66 -3.30 -36.99
CA THR A 9 8.80 -2.75 -37.72
C THR A 9 9.97 -3.76 -37.66
N PRO A 10 10.67 -4.03 -38.76
CA PRO A 10 11.80 -4.95 -38.77
C PRO A 10 13.04 -4.29 -38.17
N VAL A 11 13.69 -4.96 -37.22
CA VAL A 11 15.07 -4.65 -36.83
C VAL A 11 15.98 -5.42 -37.77
N SER A 12 16.58 -4.72 -38.72
CA SER A 12 17.63 -5.27 -39.58
C SER A 12 18.91 -5.44 -38.77
N GLY A 13 19.34 -6.69 -38.58
CA GLY A 13 20.71 -7.05 -38.21
C GLY A 13 20.93 -7.41 -36.73
N THR A 14 20.84 -8.70 -36.40
CA THR A 14 21.73 -9.41 -35.44
C THR A 14 21.37 -10.91 -35.42
N PRO A 15 22.35 -11.84 -35.42
CA PRO A 15 22.08 -13.27 -35.50
C PRO A 15 21.66 -13.84 -34.13
N ARG A 16 20.65 -14.73 -34.18
CA ARG A 16 20.18 -15.72 -33.19
C ARG A 16 20.65 -15.54 -31.73
N GLY A 17 19.72 -15.15 -30.86
CA GLY A 17 19.81 -15.46 -29.43
C GLY A 17 18.96 -14.55 -28.55
N ARG A 18 17.83 -15.09 -28.06
CA ARG A 18 16.91 -14.52 -27.04
C ARG A 18 16.28 -13.18 -27.41
N ARG A 19 14.98 -13.21 -27.71
CA ARG A 19 14.13 -12.00 -27.77
C ARG A 19 14.09 -11.35 -26.38
N ALA A 20 14.92 -10.34 -26.17
CA ALA A 20 14.76 -9.41 -25.07
C ALA A 20 13.56 -8.53 -25.39
N VAL A 21 12.44 -8.73 -24.68
CA VAL A 21 11.38 -7.72 -24.62
C VAL A 21 11.92 -6.60 -23.74
N ARG A 22 12.45 -5.54 -24.34
CA ARG A 22 12.69 -4.29 -23.61
C ARG A 22 11.31 -3.68 -23.31
N LEU A 23 10.84 -3.80 -22.08
CA LEU A 23 9.86 -2.82 -21.57
C LEU A 23 10.63 -1.51 -21.37
N SER A 24 10.63 -0.65 -22.38
CA SER A 24 10.96 0.76 -22.17
C SER A 24 9.75 1.39 -21.48
N CYS A 25 9.81 1.48 -20.16
CA CYS A 25 8.95 2.37 -19.39
C CYS A 25 9.55 3.77 -19.41
N ASP A 26 9.61 4.38 -20.58
CA ASP A 26 9.87 5.82 -20.66
C ASP A 26 8.59 6.57 -20.31
N ALA A 27 8.75 7.61 -19.49
CA ALA A 27 7.73 8.27 -18.68
C ALA A 27 6.68 9.08 -19.47
N ALA A 28 5.90 8.43 -20.33
CA ALA A 28 4.69 8.98 -20.91
C ALA A 28 3.71 7.84 -21.26
N SER A 29 2.81 7.51 -20.34
CA SER A 29 1.64 6.70 -20.66
C SER A 29 0.88 7.39 -21.81
N ARG A 30 0.80 6.73 -22.97
CA ARG A 30 0.10 7.28 -24.15
C ARG A 30 -1.37 7.51 -23.77
N THR A 31 -2.01 8.51 -24.36
CA THR A 31 -3.43 8.83 -24.07
C THR A 31 -4.36 7.62 -24.24
N GLY A 32 -4.06 6.73 -25.19
CA GLY A 32 -4.74 5.44 -25.37
C GLY A 32 -4.58 4.48 -24.19
N ASP A 33 -3.39 4.38 -23.59
CA ASP A 33 -3.14 3.53 -22.43
C ASP A 33 -3.91 4.04 -21.19
N ARG A 34 -3.95 5.35 -20.99
CA ARG A 34 -4.72 5.98 -19.90
C ARG A 34 -6.21 5.71 -20.04
N ALA A 35 -6.74 5.82 -21.26
CA ALA A 35 -8.15 5.54 -21.55
C ALA A 35 -8.47 4.05 -21.34
N ALA A 36 -7.58 3.15 -21.77
CA ALA A 36 -7.75 1.70 -21.58
C ALA A 36 -7.73 1.31 -20.09
N ILE A 37 -6.78 1.84 -19.31
CA ILE A 37 -6.70 1.63 -17.85
C ILE A 37 -7.95 2.19 -17.17
N ALA A 38 -8.38 3.39 -17.54
CA ALA A 38 -9.59 4.00 -16.98
C ALA A 38 -10.84 3.17 -17.31
N GLY A 39 -10.97 2.66 -18.54
CA GLY A 39 -12.04 1.76 -18.94
C GLY A 39 -12.02 0.45 -18.16
N TYR A 40 -10.85 -0.17 -18.00
CA TYR A 40 -10.67 -1.39 -17.23
C TYR A 40 -11.09 -1.21 -15.76
N LEU A 41 -10.60 -0.17 -15.08
CA LEU A 41 -10.91 0.06 -13.66
C LEU A 41 -12.40 0.34 -13.45
N LYS A 42 -13.06 1.07 -14.36
CA LYS A 42 -14.50 1.35 -14.28
C LYS A 42 -15.35 0.10 -14.46
N ASN A 43 -14.91 -0.85 -15.29
CA ASN A 43 -15.67 -2.06 -15.64
C ASN A 43 -15.26 -3.28 -14.81
N SER A 44 -14.27 -3.16 -13.93
CA SER A 44 -13.84 -4.26 -13.07
C SER A 44 -14.87 -4.52 -11.95
N PRO A 45 -15.25 -5.78 -11.67
CA PRO A 45 -16.16 -6.08 -10.58
C PRO A 45 -15.51 -5.75 -9.22
N PRO A 46 -16.31 -5.36 -8.21
CA PRO A 46 -15.80 -5.17 -6.87
C PRO A 46 -15.11 -6.44 -6.38
N ARG A 47 -13.88 -6.31 -5.88
CA ARG A 47 -13.21 -7.43 -5.21
C ARG A 47 -13.93 -7.71 -3.89
N ALA A 48 -14.22 -8.99 -3.61
CA ALA A 48 -14.88 -9.41 -2.37
C ALA A 48 -14.19 -8.78 -1.13
N PRO A 49 -14.95 -8.35 -0.11
CA PRO A 49 -14.38 -7.73 1.08
C PRO A 49 -13.53 -8.75 1.85
N ASN A 50 -12.28 -8.38 2.16
CA ASN A 50 -11.33 -9.26 2.85
C ASN A 50 -10.85 -8.64 4.19
N GLY A 51 -11.74 -7.84 4.77
CA GLY A 51 -11.62 -7.12 6.02
C GLY A 51 -12.85 -6.21 6.18
N HIS A 52 -13.20 -5.87 7.41
CA HIS A 52 -14.31 -4.96 7.69
C HIS A 52 -13.86 -3.80 8.58
N PHE A 53 -14.69 -2.78 8.62
CA PHE A 53 -14.49 -1.60 9.44
C PHE A 53 -15.76 -1.32 10.23
N ASP A 54 -15.64 -1.30 11.56
CA ASP A 54 -16.71 -0.92 12.48
C ASP A 54 -16.23 0.15 13.47
N VAL A 55 -16.61 1.40 13.19
CA VAL A 55 -16.27 2.58 14.00
C VAL A 55 -16.91 2.55 15.38
N ASP A 56 -18.08 1.93 15.51
CA ASP A 56 -18.86 1.90 16.74
C ASP A 56 -18.52 0.70 17.62
N SER A 57 -17.70 -0.23 17.11
CA SER A 57 -17.25 -1.39 17.87
C SER A 57 -16.62 -0.96 19.20
N ARG A 58 -16.99 -1.68 20.27
CA ARG A 58 -16.42 -1.46 21.61
C ARG A 58 -14.89 -1.59 21.60
N ALA A 59 -14.38 -2.54 20.81
CA ALA A 59 -12.95 -2.77 20.63
C ALA A 59 -12.22 -1.57 19.99
N ALA A 60 -12.83 -0.89 19.00
CA ALA A 60 -12.28 0.33 18.42
C ALA A 60 -12.08 1.42 19.48
N ARG A 61 -13.14 1.70 20.25
CA ARG A 61 -13.14 2.72 21.31
C ARG A 61 -12.14 2.40 22.42
N GLN A 62 -12.08 1.13 22.85
CA GLN A 62 -11.12 0.67 23.85
C GLN A 62 -9.66 0.81 23.38
N THR A 63 -9.37 0.51 22.11
CA THR A 63 -7.99 0.60 21.62
C THR A 63 -7.51 2.05 21.52
N VAL A 64 -8.37 3.00 21.11
CA VAL A 64 -8.02 4.43 21.13
C VAL A 64 -7.70 4.90 22.55
N ARG A 65 -8.51 4.49 23.53
CA ARG A 65 -8.28 4.84 24.94
C ARG A 65 -6.96 4.27 25.43
N ALA A 66 -6.72 2.98 25.22
CA ALA A 66 -5.49 2.30 25.64
C ALA A 66 -4.22 2.92 25.03
N LEU A 67 -4.27 3.34 23.77
CA LEU A 67 -3.16 4.04 23.12
C LEU A 67 -2.85 5.41 23.74
N ARG A 68 -3.86 6.09 24.31
CA ARG A 68 -3.69 7.40 24.95
C ARG A 68 -3.26 7.29 26.41
N THR A 69 -3.75 6.28 27.12
CA THR A 69 -3.52 6.10 28.56
C THR A 69 -2.34 5.19 28.86
N GLY A 70 -1.95 4.32 27.92
CA GLY A 70 -0.92 3.30 28.13
C GLY A 70 -1.42 2.07 28.89
N ASP A 71 -2.72 1.96 29.18
CA ASP A 71 -3.28 0.93 30.07
C ASP A 71 -3.12 -0.52 29.55
N VAL A 72 -3.03 -0.70 28.22
CA VAL A 72 -2.88 -2.02 27.58
C VAL A 72 -1.96 -1.89 26.39
N GLU A 73 -0.79 -2.53 26.44
CA GLU A 73 0.10 -2.62 25.28
C GLU A 73 -0.31 -3.80 24.38
N ARG A 74 -0.69 -3.48 23.14
CA ARG A 74 -0.85 -4.49 22.08
C ARG A 74 0.47 -4.56 21.31
N PRO A 75 0.94 -5.74 20.86
CA PRO A 75 2.12 -5.84 20.02
C PRO A 75 2.03 -4.87 18.83
N GLY A 76 3.05 -4.03 18.66
CA GLY A 76 3.11 -3.00 17.62
C GLY A 76 2.51 -1.64 18.00
N ALA A 77 1.84 -1.50 19.16
CA ALA A 77 1.28 -0.23 19.62
C ALA A 77 2.38 0.80 19.93
N GLY A 78 3.43 0.42 20.67
CA GLY A 78 4.57 1.29 20.94
C GLY A 78 5.27 1.74 19.64
N ILE A 79 5.51 0.79 18.72
CA ILE A 79 6.10 1.09 17.40
C ILE A 79 5.24 2.11 16.65
N TYR A 80 3.92 1.92 16.63
CA TYR A 80 3.00 2.85 16.00
C TYR A 80 3.07 4.25 16.63
N ALA A 81 3.04 4.34 17.96
CA ALA A 81 3.10 5.59 18.69
C ALA A 81 4.41 6.35 18.40
N THR A 82 5.54 5.64 18.35
CA THR A 82 6.87 6.22 18.11
C THR A 82 7.06 6.67 16.66
N TYR A 83 6.68 5.84 15.68
CA TYR A 83 7.08 6.06 14.29
C TYR A 83 5.97 6.56 13.37
N CYS A 84 4.70 6.25 13.67
CA CYS A 84 3.59 6.41 12.72
C CYS A 84 2.61 7.50 13.15
N ALA A 85 2.32 7.61 14.45
CA ALA A 85 1.26 8.45 14.98
C ALA A 85 1.48 9.95 14.75
N ARG A 86 2.73 10.40 14.59
CA ARG A 86 3.04 11.81 14.25
C ARG A 86 2.32 12.29 12.99
N CYS A 87 2.18 11.42 11.99
CA CYS A 87 1.50 11.74 10.73
C CYS A 87 0.10 11.13 10.67
N HIS A 88 -0.07 9.89 11.10
CA HIS A 88 -1.34 9.16 11.00
C HIS A 88 -2.30 9.37 12.17
N ARG A 89 -1.87 10.13 13.20
CA ARG A 89 -2.60 10.41 14.45
C ARG A 89 -2.83 9.16 15.31
N MET A 90 -3.02 9.33 16.61
CA MET A 90 -3.19 8.19 17.53
C MET A 90 -4.48 7.39 17.26
N ASP A 91 -5.49 8.02 16.68
CA ASP A 91 -6.75 7.42 16.28
C ASP A 91 -6.75 6.92 14.81
N GLY A 92 -5.59 6.96 14.14
CA GLY A 92 -5.48 6.56 12.74
C GLY A 92 -6.27 7.45 11.77
N ALA A 93 -6.74 8.63 12.20
CA ALA A 93 -7.54 9.53 11.38
C ALA A 93 -6.73 10.21 10.26
N GLY A 94 -5.41 10.33 10.45
CA GLY A 94 -4.54 11.10 9.56
C GLY A 94 -4.89 12.59 9.55
N GLU A 95 -4.62 13.25 8.43
CA GLU A 95 -4.94 14.66 8.19
C GLU A 95 -5.39 14.80 6.74
N ARG A 96 -6.63 15.30 6.53
CA ARG A 96 -7.22 15.38 5.19
C ARG A 96 -6.28 16.12 4.23
N GLN A 97 -6.15 15.60 3.01
CA GLN A 97 -5.26 16.14 1.97
C GLN A 97 -3.75 16.13 2.30
N LYS A 98 -3.33 15.55 3.43
CA LYS A 98 -1.93 15.56 3.86
C LYS A 98 -1.39 14.18 4.24
N TYR A 99 -2.03 13.53 5.20
CA TYR A 99 -1.66 12.20 5.67
C TYR A 99 -2.88 11.28 5.61
N PRO A 100 -2.81 10.16 4.86
CA PRO A 100 -3.97 9.32 4.67
C PRO A 100 -4.43 8.71 5.99
N ARG A 101 -5.75 8.62 6.13
CA ARG A 101 -6.42 7.87 7.19
C ARG A 101 -6.03 6.39 7.09
N LEU A 102 -5.75 5.76 8.22
CA LEU A 102 -5.51 4.31 8.34
C LEU A 102 -6.74 3.55 8.85
N ALA A 103 -7.53 4.17 9.73
CA ALA A 103 -8.83 3.65 10.12
C ALA A 103 -9.73 3.51 8.89
N GLY A 104 -10.40 2.38 8.73
CA GLY A 104 -11.31 2.07 7.62
C GLY A 104 -10.72 2.19 6.21
N ASN A 105 -9.39 2.20 6.05
CA ASN A 105 -8.77 2.39 4.75
C ASN A 105 -8.81 1.07 3.95
N PRO A 106 -9.42 1.02 2.75
CA PRO A 106 -9.49 -0.19 1.94
C PRO A 106 -8.11 -0.76 1.55
N ALA A 107 -7.10 0.09 1.37
CA ALA A 107 -5.73 -0.37 1.11
C ALA A 107 -5.11 -1.07 2.33
N VAL A 108 -5.52 -0.68 3.54
CA VAL A 108 -5.15 -1.35 4.79
C VAL A 108 -5.95 -2.64 4.97
N LEU A 109 -7.24 -2.66 4.60
CA LEU A 109 -8.16 -3.80 4.79
C LEU A 109 -8.14 -4.81 3.64
N GLY A 110 -7.32 -4.59 2.61
CA GLY A 110 -7.20 -5.49 1.46
C GLY A 110 -6.76 -6.90 1.86
N ALA A 111 -7.16 -7.89 1.04
CA ALA A 111 -6.85 -9.31 1.25
C ALA A 111 -5.35 -9.57 1.35
N SER A 112 -4.60 -8.96 0.44
CA SER A 112 -3.14 -9.06 0.41
C SER A 112 -2.54 -7.92 1.21
N SER A 113 -1.69 -8.26 2.17
CA SER A 113 -0.86 -7.30 2.90
C SER A 113 0.38 -6.86 2.10
N ALA A 114 0.67 -7.47 0.94
CA ALA A 114 1.93 -7.27 0.22
C ALA A 114 2.16 -5.80 -0.16
N SER A 115 1.13 -5.09 -0.64
CA SER A 115 1.22 -3.67 -0.98
C SER A 115 1.48 -2.80 0.26
N LEU A 116 0.87 -3.15 1.40
CA LEU A 116 1.05 -2.43 2.66
C LEU A 116 2.46 -2.65 3.22
N VAL A 117 2.95 -3.89 3.17
CA VAL A 117 4.32 -4.25 3.56
C VAL A 117 5.33 -3.51 2.68
N ARG A 118 5.12 -3.50 1.36
CA ARG A 118 5.98 -2.82 0.40
C ARG A 118 6.04 -1.31 0.67
N LEU A 119 4.89 -0.68 0.89
CA LEU A 119 4.80 0.75 1.22
C LEU A 119 5.55 1.08 2.51
N LEU A 120 5.48 0.22 3.55
CA LEU A 120 6.25 0.44 4.77
C LEU A 120 7.76 0.23 4.54
N ALA A 121 8.13 -0.78 3.75
CA ALA A 121 9.53 -1.08 3.45
C ALA A 121 10.21 0.01 2.61
N GLU A 122 9.55 0.47 1.55
CA GLU A 122 10.11 1.45 0.60
C GLU A 122 9.82 2.91 0.99
N GLY A 123 8.81 3.13 1.82
CA GLY A 123 8.18 4.44 1.94
C GLY A 123 7.27 4.72 0.75
N GLY A 124 6.82 5.96 0.62
CA GLY A 124 5.97 6.38 -0.48
C GLY A 124 5.86 7.89 -0.59
N GLU A 125 5.28 8.36 -1.68
CA GLU A 125 5.03 9.79 -1.90
C GLU A 125 3.66 9.93 -2.56
N SER A 126 2.85 10.88 -2.06
CA SER A 126 1.56 11.16 -2.69
C SER A 126 1.77 11.80 -4.08
N PRO A 127 0.90 11.50 -5.06
CA PRO A 127 1.10 11.97 -6.43
C PRO A 127 0.99 13.49 -6.52
N ARG A 128 1.88 14.11 -7.31
CA ARG A 128 1.75 15.51 -7.71
C ARG A 128 0.61 15.61 -8.74
N THR A 129 -0.39 16.44 -8.44
CA THR A 129 -1.54 16.67 -9.33
C THR A 129 -1.77 18.16 -9.54
N GLN A 130 -2.30 18.53 -10.70
CA GLN A 130 -2.61 19.93 -11.00
C GLN A 130 -3.77 20.39 -10.10
N GLY A 131 -3.53 21.38 -9.24
CA GLY A 131 -4.52 21.88 -8.28
C GLY A 131 -4.76 20.98 -7.05
N GLY A 132 -3.99 19.90 -6.89
CA GLY A 132 -4.02 19.07 -5.68
C GLY A 132 -3.09 19.59 -4.58
N PRO A 133 -3.15 18.99 -3.38
CA PRO A 133 -2.22 19.33 -2.30
C PRO A 133 -0.78 18.99 -2.67
N GLU A 134 0.17 19.64 -1.99
CA GLU A 134 1.59 19.31 -2.16
C GLU A 134 1.88 17.85 -1.78
N PRO A 135 2.75 17.15 -2.56
CA PRO A 135 3.19 15.81 -2.22
C PRO A 135 3.83 15.71 -0.84
N HIS A 136 3.45 14.67 -0.09
CA HIS A 136 4.07 14.32 1.17
C HIS A 136 4.71 12.94 1.08
N LYS A 137 5.94 12.85 1.62
CA LYS A 137 6.70 11.60 1.67
C LYS A 137 6.46 10.88 2.99
N MET A 138 6.14 9.60 2.89
CA MET A 138 6.26 8.61 3.95
C MET A 138 7.67 8.00 3.88
N PRO A 139 8.47 8.04 4.95
CA PRO A 139 9.83 7.51 4.93
C PRO A 139 9.84 5.98 4.80
N SER A 140 10.96 5.44 4.32
CA SER A 140 11.25 4.00 4.33
C SER A 140 11.57 3.51 5.74
N PHE A 141 11.06 2.34 6.10
CA PHE A 141 11.34 1.70 7.39
C PHE A 141 12.18 0.42 7.30
N ALA A 142 12.61 -0.01 6.10
CA ALA A 142 13.35 -1.26 5.92
C ALA A 142 14.66 -1.36 6.74
N ASN A 143 15.30 -0.22 6.99
CA ASN A 143 16.54 -0.13 7.79
C ASN A 143 16.30 0.37 9.21
N ARG A 144 15.03 0.54 9.62
CA ARG A 144 14.64 1.09 10.92
C ARG A 144 13.89 0.08 11.77
N LEU A 145 13.13 -0.80 11.14
CA LEU A 145 12.35 -1.83 11.79
C LEU A 145 12.79 -3.21 11.30
N THR A 146 12.88 -4.15 12.24
CA THR A 146 13.04 -5.57 11.93
C THR A 146 11.80 -6.12 11.23
N THR A 147 11.93 -7.26 10.58
CA THR A 147 10.81 -7.99 9.96
C THR A 147 9.66 -8.23 10.95
N ASN A 148 9.99 -8.56 12.20
CA ASN A 148 9.00 -8.82 13.23
C ASN A 148 8.27 -7.54 13.66
N GLU A 149 9.01 -6.45 13.88
CA GLU A 149 8.44 -5.15 14.23
C GLU A 149 7.51 -4.61 13.13
N MET A 150 7.90 -4.77 11.86
CA MET A 150 7.04 -4.45 10.72
C MET A 150 5.75 -5.30 10.73
N ALA A 151 5.86 -6.60 10.98
CA ALA A 151 4.69 -7.49 11.05
C ALA A 151 3.74 -7.08 12.19
N GLN A 152 4.29 -6.76 13.36
CA GLN A 152 3.55 -6.30 14.53
C GLN A 152 2.82 -4.99 14.27
N VAL A 153 3.52 -3.95 13.78
CA VAL A 153 2.88 -2.64 13.54
C VAL A 153 1.83 -2.69 12.44
N LEU A 154 2.05 -3.48 11.38
CA LEU A 154 1.05 -3.65 10.31
C LEU A 154 -0.16 -4.45 10.78
N THR A 155 0.04 -5.48 11.61
CA THR A 155 -1.05 -6.21 12.25
C THR A 155 -1.86 -5.30 13.18
N PHE A 156 -1.17 -4.46 13.95
CA PHE A 156 -1.79 -3.46 14.81
C PHE A 156 -2.68 -2.51 14.01
N VAL A 157 -2.16 -1.91 12.94
CA VAL A 157 -2.91 -1.00 12.05
C VAL A 157 -4.14 -1.69 11.43
N ARG A 158 -4.04 -2.97 11.07
CA ARG A 158 -5.13 -3.76 10.47
C ARG A 158 -6.21 -4.21 11.47
N ASN A 159 -5.97 -4.09 12.78
CA ASN A 159 -6.84 -4.62 13.83
C ASN A 159 -7.14 -3.58 14.93
N THR A 160 -7.11 -2.30 14.58
CA THR A 160 -7.31 -1.16 15.47
C THR A 160 -8.27 -0.13 14.87
N TRP A 161 -8.89 0.69 15.72
CA TRP A 161 -9.86 1.74 15.34
C TRP A 161 -11.12 1.22 14.65
N GLY A 162 -11.41 -0.08 14.76
CA GLY A 162 -12.53 -0.72 14.08
C GLY A 162 -12.13 -1.48 12.83
N ASN A 163 -10.85 -1.41 12.43
CA ASN A 163 -10.32 -2.29 11.40
C ASN A 163 -10.33 -3.74 11.91
N ALA A 164 -10.72 -4.66 11.04
CA ALA A 164 -10.59 -6.09 11.25
C ALA A 164 -10.21 -6.74 9.92
N ALA A 165 -8.95 -7.15 9.80
CA ALA A 165 -8.42 -7.83 8.63
C ALA A 165 -7.32 -8.82 9.04
N ALA A 166 -7.05 -9.80 8.17
CA ALA A 166 -6.06 -10.85 8.45
C ALA A 166 -4.71 -10.23 8.91
N PRO A 167 -4.06 -10.78 9.96
CA PRO A 167 -2.81 -10.25 10.48
C PRO A 167 -1.69 -10.35 9.44
N VAL A 168 -0.64 -9.53 9.61
CA VAL A 168 0.59 -9.60 8.81
C VAL A 168 1.61 -10.42 9.56
N THR A 169 2.13 -11.47 8.93
CA THR A 169 3.15 -12.32 9.55
C THR A 169 4.56 -11.87 9.19
N SER A 170 5.54 -12.25 10.01
CA SER A 170 6.95 -12.03 9.67
C SER A 170 7.35 -12.73 8.37
N ARG A 171 6.71 -13.84 8.01
CA ARG A 171 6.91 -14.53 6.72
C ARG A 171 6.44 -13.65 5.55
N ASP A 172 5.30 -12.99 5.67
CA ASP A 172 4.79 -12.07 4.64
C ASP A 172 5.78 -10.92 4.42
N VAL A 173 6.31 -10.37 5.52
CA VAL A 173 7.29 -9.28 5.47
C VAL A 173 8.60 -9.73 4.82
N SER A 174 9.17 -10.87 5.25
CA SER A 174 10.40 -11.41 4.67
C SER A 174 10.27 -11.67 3.17
N LYS A 175 9.12 -12.21 2.72
CA LYS A 175 8.87 -12.47 1.30
C LYS A 175 8.93 -11.19 0.48
N VAL A 176 8.30 -10.11 0.96
CA VAL A 176 8.32 -8.83 0.26
C VAL A 176 9.71 -8.21 0.29
N ARG A 177 10.39 -8.19 1.44
CA ARG A 177 11.76 -7.66 1.58
C ARG A 177 12.75 -8.34 0.63
N ALA A 178 12.71 -9.67 0.56
CA ALA A 178 13.52 -10.43 -0.38
C ALA A 178 13.24 -10.04 -1.83
N ALA A 179 11.96 -9.86 -2.21
CA ALA A 179 11.60 -9.41 -3.56
C ALA A 179 12.06 -7.97 -3.88
N LEU A 180 12.35 -7.16 -2.86
CA LEU A 180 12.86 -5.80 -2.98
C LEU A 180 14.39 -5.71 -2.87
N GLY A 181 15.08 -6.81 -2.57
CA GLY A 181 16.52 -6.81 -2.28
C GLY A 181 16.87 -6.05 -0.99
N LYS A 182 15.99 -6.09 0.02
CA LYS A 182 16.13 -5.42 1.32
C LYS A 182 16.11 -6.38 2.50
#